data_AF-A0A1Y0I249-F1
#
_entry.id   AF-A0A1Y0I249-F1
#
_cell.length_a   1.000
_cell.length_b   1.000
_cell.length_c   1.000
_cell.angle_alpha   90.00
_cell.angle_beta   90.00
_cell.angle_gamma   90.00
#
_symmetry.space_group_name_H-M   'P 1'
#
loop_
_entity.id
_entity.type
_entity.pdbx_description
1 polymer ?
#
loop_
_entity_poly.entity_id
_entity_poly.type
_entity_poly.pdbx_seq_one_letter_code
_entity_poly.pdbx_strand_id
1 'polypeptide(L)'
;MFLNLEDSPVPLKMVYSLAEDLKKNPDRIRLAHELTLDSSKPRMGLKGSHGLFASNEWWNSIREGKIPITIISGVITQAYVSGQDSIEDNNTVDLRLSDGTTETIGIYSNKKEDISLFKKGCMVQVAYALDELKRQPARNGRINYSKVALELAISENEG
;
A
#
# COMPACT_ATOMS: atom_id res chain seq x y z
N MET A 1 6.27 -12.92 -3.41
CA MET A 1 4.86 -12.55 -3.43
C MET A 1 4.38 -12.52 -2.00
N PHE A 2 3.69 -11.47 -1.61
CA PHE A 2 3.16 -11.28 -0.25
C PHE A 2 1.68 -11.64 -0.16
N LEU A 3 0.93 -11.48 -1.25
CA LEU A 3 -0.43 -11.98 -1.36
C LEU A 3 -0.44 -13.46 -1.77
N ASN A 4 -1.32 -14.24 -1.14
CA ASN A 4 -1.70 -15.56 -1.63
C ASN A 4 -3.05 -15.44 -2.35
N LEU A 5 -3.05 -15.53 -3.68
CA LEU A 5 -4.26 -15.35 -4.48
C LEU A 5 -5.13 -16.62 -4.55
N GLU A 6 -4.58 -17.78 -4.21
CA GLU A 6 -5.27 -19.08 -4.29
C GLU A 6 -6.38 -19.23 -3.24
N ASP A 7 -6.28 -18.49 -2.13
CA ASP A 7 -7.25 -18.51 -1.03
C ASP A 7 -8.45 -17.56 -1.27
N SER A 8 -8.47 -16.86 -2.41
CA SER A 8 -9.55 -15.96 -2.76
C SER A 8 -10.79 -16.73 -3.25
N PRO A 9 -12.02 -16.34 -2.84
CA PRO A 9 -13.25 -16.95 -3.33
C PRO A 9 -13.51 -16.68 -4.83
N VAL A 10 -12.82 -15.69 -5.40
CA VAL A 10 -12.92 -15.32 -6.82
C VAL A 10 -11.53 -15.20 -7.45
N PRO A 11 -11.38 -15.42 -8.77
CA PRO A 11 -10.12 -15.18 -9.46
C PRO A 11 -9.68 -13.72 -9.31
N LEU A 12 -8.42 -13.51 -8.89
CA LEU A 12 -7.82 -12.19 -8.75
C LEU A 12 -6.69 -12.00 -9.75
N LYS A 13 -6.64 -10.80 -10.32
CA LYS A 13 -5.55 -10.32 -11.16
C LYS A 13 -4.64 -9.41 -10.33
N MET A 14 -3.34 -9.73 -10.30
CA MET A 14 -2.33 -8.83 -9.71
C MET A 14 -2.18 -7.59 -10.61
N VAL A 15 -2.52 -6.41 -10.09
CA VAL A 15 -2.47 -5.14 -10.86
C VAL A 15 -1.38 -4.20 -10.38
N TYR A 16 -0.86 -4.42 -9.16
CA TYR A 16 0.21 -3.61 -8.60
C TYR A 16 1.25 -4.45 -7.87
N SER A 17 2.51 -4.10 -8.09
CA SER A 17 3.67 -4.43 -7.27
C SER A 17 4.50 -3.16 -7.07
N LEU A 18 4.88 -2.91 -5.82
CA LEU A 18 5.81 -1.83 -5.46
C LEU A 18 7.17 -2.03 -6.13
N ALA A 19 7.63 -3.27 -6.26
CA ALA A 19 8.92 -3.55 -6.89
C ALA A 19 8.95 -3.09 -8.35
N GLU A 20 7.87 -3.30 -9.11
CA GLU A 20 7.75 -2.82 -10.50
C GLU A 20 7.54 -1.30 -10.57
N ASP A 21 6.78 -0.72 -9.64
CA ASP A 21 6.57 0.72 -9.55
C ASP A 21 7.89 1.47 -9.32
N LEU A 22 8.71 0.97 -8.40
CA LEU A 22 9.98 1.60 -8.03
C LEU A 22 11.05 1.52 -9.13
N LYS A 23 11.00 0.53 -10.02
CA LYS A 23 11.87 0.51 -11.22
C LYS A 23 11.63 1.72 -12.12
N LYS A 24 10.39 2.24 -12.15
CA LYS A 24 10.00 3.40 -12.96
C LYS A 24 10.25 4.73 -12.24
N ASN A 25 10.36 4.69 -10.91
CA ASN A 25 10.36 5.87 -10.04
C ASN A 25 11.57 5.90 -9.08
N PRO A 26 12.83 5.91 -9.58
CA PRO A 26 14.02 5.91 -8.73
C PRO A 26 14.14 7.14 -7.83
N ASP A 27 13.62 8.30 -8.27
CA ASP A 27 13.61 9.52 -7.45
C ASP A 27 12.80 9.38 -6.17
N ARG A 28 11.73 8.56 -6.18
CA ARG A 28 10.96 8.27 -4.97
C ARG A 28 11.83 7.60 -3.91
N ILE A 29 12.71 6.69 -4.31
CA ILE A 29 13.66 6.01 -3.42
C ILE A 29 14.65 7.02 -2.87
N ARG A 30 15.29 7.81 -3.74
CA ARG A 30 16.27 8.82 -3.36
C ARG A 30 15.71 9.82 -2.36
N LEU A 31 14.53 10.40 -2.63
CA LEU A 31 13.88 11.36 -1.74
C LEU A 31 13.51 10.75 -0.39
N ALA A 32 13.03 9.49 -0.37
CA ALA A 32 12.76 8.78 0.87
C ALA A 32 14.04 8.55 1.70
N HIS A 33 15.15 8.21 1.04
CA HIS A 33 16.46 8.05 1.71
C HIS A 33 16.97 9.37 2.28
N GLU A 34 16.96 10.44 1.49
CA GLU A 34 17.37 11.78 1.92
C GLU A 34 16.59 12.21 3.16
N LEU A 35 15.26 12.08 3.14
CA LEU A 35 14.43 12.45 4.29
C LEU A 35 14.65 11.54 5.49
N THR A 36 14.91 10.25 5.28
CA THR A 36 15.22 9.28 6.35
C THR A 36 16.55 9.59 7.02
N LEU A 37 17.56 10.00 6.26
CA LEU A 37 18.89 10.32 6.77
C LEU A 37 19.04 11.76 7.30
N ASP A 38 18.10 12.66 6.96
CA ASP A 38 18.11 14.05 7.39
C ASP A 38 17.86 14.18 8.91
N SER A 39 18.92 14.46 9.66
CA SER A 39 18.89 14.67 11.11
C SER A 39 18.29 16.01 11.53
N SER A 40 18.26 17.00 10.63
CA SER A 40 17.60 18.29 10.88
C SER A 40 16.07 18.17 10.88
N LYS A 41 15.55 17.06 10.33
CA LYS A 41 14.11 16.74 10.30
C LYS A 41 13.78 15.47 11.11
N PRO A 42 13.98 15.48 12.44
CA PRO A 42 13.88 14.29 13.29
C PRO A 42 12.47 13.72 13.43
N ARG A 43 11.44 14.39 12.89
CA ARG A 43 10.04 13.96 12.94
C ARG A 43 9.42 13.75 11.55
N MET A 44 10.22 13.78 10.47
CA MET A 44 9.72 13.65 9.10
C MET A 44 10.38 12.47 8.38
N GLY A 45 9.59 11.73 7.62
CA GLY A 45 10.05 10.55 6.89
C GLY A 45 10.01 9.26 7.72
N LEU A 46 10.62 8.23 7.14
CA LEU A 46 10.72 6.91 7.73
C LEU A 46 11.87 6.87 8.73
N LYS A 47 11.75 5.97 9.71
CA LYS A 47 12.72 5.81 10.79
C LYS A 47 13.98 5.07 10.33
N GLY A 48 13.87 4.19 9.33
CA GLY A 48 14.99 3.45 8.77
C GLY A 48 15.56 2.36 9.70
N SER A 49 14.84 1.97 10.75
CA SER A 49 15.30 0.98 11.75
C SER A 49 15.50 -0.44 11.19
N HIS A 50 14.95 -0.70 10.00
CA HIS A 50 14.97 -1.99 9.34
C HIS A 50 15.49 -1.88 7.90
N GLY A 51 16.42 -0.95 7.67
CA GLY A 51 16.95 -0.61 6.37
C GLY A 51 16.27 0.60 5.74
N LEU A 52 16.95 1.25 4.79
CA LEU A 52 16.39 2.36 4.02
C LEU A 52 15.32 1.87 3.05
N PHE A 53 14.28 2.67 2.83
CA PHE A 53 13.14 2.33 1.97
C PHE A 53 13.58 1.68 0.64
N ALA A 54 13.01 0.52 0.33
CA ALA A 54 13.29 -0.26 -0.89
C ALA A 54 14.76 -0.73 -1.09
N SER A 55 15.64 -0.58 -0.10
CA SER A 55 16.95 -1.23 -0.10
C SER A 55 16.81 -2.76 0.07
N ASN A 56 17.87 -3.50 -0.26
CA ASN A 56 17.90 -4.95 -0.03
C ASN A 56 17.65 -5.31 1.44
N GLU A 57 18.20 -4.52 2.37
CA GLU A 57 17.98 -4.71 3.82
C GLU A 57 16.51 -4.51 4.20
N TRP A 58 15.85 -3.51 3.60
CA TRP A 58 14.43 -3.26 3.83
C TRP A 58 13.55 -4.39 3.31
N TRP A 59 13.80 -4.87 2.08
CA TRP A 59 13.11 -6.04 1.53
C TRP A 59 13.36 -7.31 2.34
N ASN A 60 14.59 -7.53 2.83
CA ASN A 60 14.91 -8.64 3.71
C ASN A 60 14.17 -8.53 5.05
N SER A 61 14.11 -7.34 5.64
CA SER A 61 13.40 -7.12 6.89
C SER A 61 11.90 -7.38 6.78
N ILE A 62 11.28 -7.10 5.63
CA ILE A 62 9.89 -7.51 5.36
C ILE A 62 9.78 -9.04 5.31
N ARG A 63 10.66 -9.71 4.55
CA ARG A 63 10.64 -11.18 4.40
C ARG A 63 10.91 -11.93 5.71
N GLU A 64 11.73 -11.35 6.58
CA GLU A 64 12.06 -11.89 7.91
C GLU A 64 11.02 -11.52 8.97
N GLY A 65 9.98 -10.75 8.62
CA GLY A 65 8.91 -10.33 9.54
C GLY A 65 9.30 -9.23 10.53
N LYS A 66 10.47 -8.59 10.35
CA LYS A 66 10.90 -7.43 11.15
C LYS A 66 10.08 -6.18 10.84
N ILE A 67 9.74 -5.99 9.56
CA ILE A 67 8.72 -5.03 9.14
C ILE A 67 7.41 -5.81 8.98
N PRO A 68 6.39 -5.56 9.84
CA PRO A 68 5.15 -6.33 9.77
C PRO A 68 4.39 -6.08 8.46
N ILE A 69 3.74 -7.13 7.96
CA ILE A 69 2.79 -7.03 6.85
C ILE A 69 1.37 -7.13 7.41
N THR A 70 0.47 -6.30 6.90
CA THR A 70 -0.98 -6.50 7.05
C THR A 70 -1.60 -6.71 5.68
N ILE A 71 -2.52 -7.67 5.58
CA ILE A 71 -3.29 -7.93 4.36
C ILE A 71 -4.73 -7.51 4.64
N ILE A 72 -5.32 -6.76 3.71
CA ILE A 72 -6.72 -6.36 3.73
C ILE A 72 -7.41 -6.99 2.53
N SER A 73 -8.58 -7.57 2.76
CA SER A 73 -9.41 -8.21 1.74
C SER A 73 -10.84 -7.73 1.90
N GLY A 74 -11.44 -7.25 0.81
CA GLY A 74 -12.81 -6.75 0.85
C GLY A 74 -13.39 -6.44 -0.52
N VAL A 75 -14.69 -6.15 -0.54
CA VAL A 75 -15.42 -5.81 -1.77
C VAL A 75 -15.57 -4.30 -1.88
N ILE A 76 -15.28 -3.74 -3.05
CA ILE A 76 -15.43 -2.30 -3.30
C ILE A 76 -16.91 -1.92 -3.16
N THR A 77 -17.21 -1.00 -2.25
CA THR A 77 -18.54 -0.40 -2.12
C THR A 77 -18.67 0.91 -2.87
N GLN A 78 -17.57 1.64 -3.03
CA GLN A 78 -17.51 2.94 -3.72
C GLN A 78 -16.11 3.18 -4.28
N ALA A 79 -16.04 3.87 -5.43
CA ALA A 79 -14.81 4.42 -6.00
C ALA A 79 -15.02 5.91 -6.27
N TYR A 80 -14.05 6.74 -5.88
CA TYR A 80 -14.19 8.19 -5.94
C TYR A 80 -12.82 8.90 -6.00
N VAL A 81 -12.85 10.19 -6.32
CA VAL A 81 -11.69 11.09 -6.26
C VAL A 81 -11.57 11.68 -4.85
N SER A 82 -10.40 11.58 -4.25
CA SER A 82 -10.05 12.18 -2.96
C SER A 82 -8.73 12.94 -3.07
N GLY A 83 -8.57 14.04 -2.32
CA GLY A 83 -7.39 14.90 -2.36
C GLY A 83 -7.64 16.27 -2.99
N GLN A 84 -6.62 17.12 -2.96
CA GLN A 84 -6.69 18.49 -3.48
C GLN A 84 -6.22 18.61 -4.94
N ASP A 85 -5.63 17.55 -5.48
CA ASP A 85 -5.19 17.49 -6.86
C ASP A 85 -6.40 17.23 -7.76
N SER A 86 -6.55 18.03 -8.81
CA SER A 86 -7.61 17.89 -9.81
C SER A 86 -7.32 16.68 -10.71
N ILE A 87 -7.51 15.47 -10.17
CA ILE A 87 -7.43 14.22 -10.91
C ILE A 87 -8.84 13.89 -11.40
N GLU A 88 -8.98 13.66 -12.71
CA GLU A 88 -10.28 13.29 -13.32
C GLU A 88 -10.68 11.83 -13.00
N ASP A 89 -9.67 10.96 -12.82
CA ASP A 89 -9.86 9.54 -12.52
C ASP A 89 -9.99 9.28 -11.01
N ASN A 90 -10.87 8.34 -10.63
CA ASN A 90 -10.96 7.84 -9.25
C ASN A 90 -9.57 7.40 -8.77
N ASN A 91 -9.22 7.80 -7.54
CA ASN A 91 -7.94 7.45 -6.91
C ASN A 91 -8.10 6.76 -5.55
N THR A 92 -9.34 6.58 -5.10
CA THR A 92 -9.69 6.05 -3.78
C THR A 92 -10.88 5.11 -3.88
N VAL A 93 -10.87 4.04 -3.10
CA VAL A 93 -12.00 3.12 -2.92
C VAL A 93 -12.27 2.83 -1.46
N ASP A 94 -13.54 2.61 -1.14
CA ASP A 94 -13.98 2.03 0.13
C ASP A 94 -14.24 0.54 -0.04
N LEU A 95 -13.68 -0.27 0.86
CA LEU A 95 -13.85 -1.71 0.91
C LEU A 95 -14.75 -2.10 2.08
N ARG A 96 -15.73 -2.97 1.85
CA ARG A 96 -16.40 -3.71 2.92
C ARG A 96 -15.59 -4.98 3.22
N LEU A 97 -15.13 -5.11 4.47
CA LEU A 97 -14.42 -6.30 4.93
C LEU A 97 -15.39 -7.39 5.40
N SER A 98 -14.87 -8.60 5.62
CA SER A 98 -15.65 -9.76 6.09
C SER A 98 -16.26 -9.58 7.48
N ASP A 99 -15.62 -8.79 8.35
CA ASP A 99 -16.14 -8.44 9.68
C ASP A 99 -17.22 -7.35 9.65
N GLY A 100 -17.58 -6.89 8.45
CA GLY A 100 -18.57 -5.83 8.24
C GLY A 100 -18.02 -4.42 8.41
N THR A 101 -16.74 -4.22 8.74
CA THR A 101 -16.13 -2.88 8.80
C THR A 101 -15.82 -2.33 7.41
N THR A 102 -15.52 -1.04 7.34
CA THR A 102 -15.12 -0.36 6.09
C THR A 102 -13.70 0.15 6.21
N GLU A 103 -12.87 -0.17 5.22
CA GLU A 103 -11.52 0.37 5.08
C GLU A 103 -11.41 1.15 3.77
N THR A 104 -10.84 2.36 3.85
CA THR A 104 -10.55 3.19 2.67
C THR A 104 -9.11 2.95 2.23
N ILE A 105 -8.90 2.67 0.93
CA ILE A 105 -7.57 2.51 0.34
C ILE A 105 -7.40 3.35 -0.91
N GLY A 106 -6.14 3.66 -1.23
CA GLY A 106 -5.79 4.25 -2.54
C GLY A 106 -5.88 3.21 -3.67
N ILE A 107 -6.10 3.71 -4.88
CA ILE A 107 -6.01 2.91 -6.10
C ILE A 107 -4.54 2.86 -6.53
N TYR A 108 -3.99 1.65 -6.64
CA TYR A 108 -2.63 1.41 -7.11
C TYR A 108 -2.67 0.48 -8.32
N SER A 109 -1.98 0.86 -9.40
CA SER A 109 -1.81 0.00 -10.56
C SER A 109 -0.48 0.28 -11.27
N ASN A 110 0.20 -0.77 -11.72
CA ASN A 110 1.38 -0.61 -12.58
C ASN A 110 1.02 -0.34 -14.06
N LYS A 111 -0.26 -0.52 -14.44
CA LYS A 111 -0.79 -0.30 -15.79
C LYS A 111 -2.06 0.55 -15.75
N LYS A 112 -2.12 1.62 -16.57
CA LYS A 112 -3.27 2.54 -16.57
C LYS A 112 -4.60 1.86 -16.91
N GLU A 113 -4.58 0.88 -17.81
CA GLU A 113 -5.76 0.10 -18.21
C GLU A 113 -6.46 -0.63 -17.05
N ASP A 114 -5.69 -1.10 -16.06
CA ASP A 114 -6.21 -1.86 -14.92
C ASP A 114 -6.94 -0.97 -13.89
N ILE A 115 -6.82 0.36 -13.98
CA ILE A 115 -7.56 1.30 -13.12
C ILE A 115 -9.08 1.13 -13.31
N SER A 116 -9.51 0.75 -14.52
CA SER A 116 -10.93 0.50 -14.83
C SER A 116 -11.56 -0.67 -14.04
N LEU A 117 -10.73 -1.53 -13.44
CA LEU A 117 -11.20 -2.65 -12.60
C LEU A 117 -11.69 -2.18 -11.23
N PHE A 118 -11.30 -0.99 -10.76
CA PHE A 118 -11.66 -0.46 -9.45
C PHE A 118 -13.09 0.10 -9.43
N LYS A 119 -14.06 -0.80 -9.55
CA LYS A 119 -15.49 -0.50 -9.56
C LYS A 119 -16.22 -1.28 -8.46
N LYS A 120 -17.40 -0.78 -8.09
CA LYS A 120 -18.26 -1.40 -7.07
C LYS A 120 -18.51 -2.87 -7.40
N GLY A 121 -18.47 -3.74 -6.38
CA GLY A 121 -18.69 -5.18 -6.51
C GLY A 121 -17.42 -5.99 -6.78
N CYS A 122 -16.32 -5.37 -7.24
CA CYS A 122 -15.05 -6.08 -7.40
C CYS A 122 -14.39 -6.34 -6.03
N MET A 123 -13.83 -7.53 -5.86
CA MET A 123 -13.06 -7.92 -4.70
C MET A 123 -11.61 -7.46 -4.84
N VAL A 124 -11.04 -6.91 -3.78
CA VAL A 124 -9.66 -6.43 -3.70
C VAL A 124 -8.94 -7.12 -2.55
N GLN A 125 -7.69 -7.49 -2.80
CA GLN A 125 -6.70 -7.83 -1.78
C GLN A 125 -5.49 -6.92 -1.90
N VAL A 126 -5.03 -6.38 -0.78
CA VAL A 126 -3.85 -5.52 -0.72
C VAL A 126 -2.96 -5.89 0.45
N ALA A 127 -1.65 -6.01 0.18
CA ALA A 127 -0.63 -6.21 1.20
C ALA A 127 0.07 -4.88 1.50
N TYR A 128 0.14 -4.50 2.77
CA TYR A 128 0.85 -3.32 3.25
C TYR A 128 2.01 -3.72 4.16
N ALA A 129 3.21 -3.20 3.91
CA ALA A 129 4.26 -3.12 4.92
C ALA A 129 3.95 -1.98 5.90
N LEU A 130 4.14 -2.24 7.19
CA LEU A 130 4.01 -1.25 8.26
C LEU A 130 5.41 -0.71 8.62
N ASP A 131 5.86 0.31 7.90
CA ASP A 131 7.19 0.89 8.09
C ASP A 131 7.16 2.05 9.11
N GLU A 132 8.07 2.06 10.06
CA GLU A 132 8.03 3.02 11.16
C GLU A 132 8.30 4.45 10.67
N LEU A 133 7.48 5.39 11.09
CA LEU A 133 7.73 6.82 10.88
C LEU A 133 8.74 7.33 11.93
N LYS A 134 9.53 8.35 11.60
CA LYS A 134 10.34 9.06 12.61
C LYS A 134 9.48 9.68 13.70
N ARG A 135 8.30 10.18 13.33
CA ARG A 135 7.32 10.73 14.27
C ARG A 135 6.73 9.61 15.11
N GLN A 136 7.21 9.45 16.33
CA GLN A 136 6.69 8.52 17.32
C GLN A 136 6.22 9.25 18.58
N PRO A 137 5.26 8.68 19.35
CA PRO A 137 4.35 7.60 18.95
C PRO A 137 3.23 8.13 18.02
N ALA A 138 2.32 7.25 17.60
CA ALA A 138 1.05 7.66 17.02
C ALA A 138 0.16 8.32 18.10
N ARG A 139 -0.94 8.97 17.69
CA ARG A 139 -1.87 9.64 18.63
C ARG A 139 -2.44 8.71 19.70
N ASN A 140 -2.59 7.42 19.38
CA ASN A 140 -3.08 6.39 20.29
C ASN A 140 -1.98 5.74 21.15
N GLY A 141 -0.76 6.30 21.17
CA GLY A 141 0.38 5.80 21.93
C GLY A 141 1.07 4.56 21.36
N ARG A 142 0.55 3.97 20.28
CA ARG A 142 1.17 2.84 19.58
C ARG A 142 2.29 3.32 18.66
N ILE A 143 3.06 2.37 18.11
CA ILE A 143 4.03 2.66 17.06
C ILE A 143 3.30 3.30 15.87
N ASN A 144 3.85 4.40 15.39
CA ASN A 144 3.36 5.11 14.22
C ASN A 144 3.97 4.53 12.96
N TYR A 145 3.13 3.97 12.10
CA TYR A 145 3.54 3.35 10.85
C TYR A 145 3.08 4.16 9.65
N SER A 146 3.89 4.16 8.60
CA SER A 146 3.47 4.40 7.23
C SER A 146 2.98 3.07 6.65
N LYS A 147 1.75 3.04 6.12
CA LYS A 147 1.28 1.90 5.32
C LYS A 147 1.85 2.02 3.91
N VAL A 148 2.74 1.10 3.54
CA VAL A 148 3.34 1.04 2.20
C VAL A 148 2.71 -0.11 1.43
N ALA A 149 1.95 0.19 0.37
CA ALA A 149 1.38 -0.84 -0.50
C ALA A 149 2.53 -1.64 -1.16
N LEU A 150 2.53 -2.96 -0.98
CA LEU A 150 3.52 -3.86 -1.57
C LEU A 150 2.96 -4.50 -2.84
N GLU A 151 1.74 -5.03 -2.75
CA GLU A 151 1.05 -5.75 -3.81
C GLU A 151 -0.46 -5.48 -3.70
N LEU A 152 -1.14 -5.40 -4.84
CA LEU A 152 -2.59 -5.29 -4.92
C LEU A 152 -3.12 -6.16 -6.05
N ALA A 153 -4.12 -6.97 -5.73
CA ALA A 153 -4.85 -7.79 -6.67
C ALA A 153 -6.36 -7.47 -6.61
N ILE A 154 -7.03 -7.58 -7.75
CA ILE A 154 -8.45 -7.24 -7.91
C ILE A 154 -9.15 -8.26 -8.81
N SER A 155 -10.42 -8.55 -8.55
CA SER A 155 -11.22 -9.43 -9.40
C SER A 155 -11.58 -8.75 -10.72
N GLU A 156 -11.58 -9.52 -11.81
CA GLU A 156 -11.93 -9.00 -13.14
C GLU A 156 -13.46 -8.81 -13.32
N ASN A 157 -14.24 -9.53 -12.52
CA ASN A 157 -15.70 -9.45 -12.47
C ASN A 157 -16.18 -9.12 -11.05
N GLU A 158 -17.45 -8.74 -10.92
CA GLU A 158 -18.10 -8.63 -9.61
C GLU A 158 -18.05 -9.99 -8.90
N GLY A 159 -17.68 -9.98 -7.62
CA GLY A 159 -17.52 -11.18 -6.79
C GLY A 159 -18.75 -11.53 -5.98
#